data_AF-A0A7C5W2W0-F1
#
_entry.id   AF-A0A7C5W2W0-F1
#
_cell.length_a   1.000
_cell.length_b   1.000
_cell.length_c   1.000
_cell.angle_alpha   90.00
_cell.angle_beta   90.00
_cell.angle_gamma   90.00
#
_symmetry.space_group_name_H-M   'P 1'
#
loop_
_entity.id
_entity.type
_entity.pdbx_description
1 polymer ?
#
loop_
_entity_poly.entity_id
_entity_poly.type
_entity_poly.pdbx_seq_one_letter_code
_entity_poly.pdbx_strand_id
1 'polypeptide(L)' 'MTQNLVKNLVIDRKYRKNGYGRELVNLVENFSRIMGINKIIISANTNRKFWEHMGYFNDEKILK' A
#
# COMPACT_ATOMS: atom_id res chain seq x y z
N MET A 1 -12.87 14.21 0.26
CA MET A 1 -12.23 12.94 0.65
C MET A 1 -10.74 13.09 0.37
N THR A 2 -9.88 12.99 1.38
CA THR A 2 -8.42 13.20 1.22
C THR A 2 -7.76 11.86 0.95
N GLN A 3 -6.91 11.78 -0.08
CA GLN A 3 -6.28 10.55 -0.54
C GLN A 3 -4.75 10.65 -0.57
N ASN A 4 -4.08 9.52 -0.32
CA ASN A 4 -2.63 9.38 -0.48
C ASN A 4 -2.32 8.40 -1.61
N LEU A 5 -1.42 8.78 -2.52
CA LEU A 5 -0.96 7.95 -3.61
C LEU A 5 0.44 7.43 -3.31
N VAL A 6 0.54 6.12 -3.12
CA VAL A 6 1.80 5.47 -2.77
C VAL A 6 2.36 4.75 -4.00
N LYS A 7 3.64 5.01 -4.29
CA LYS A 7 4.37 4.48 -5.45
C LYS A 7 5.71 3.92 -5.01
N ASN A 8 6.22 2.97 -5.78
CA ASN A 8 7.60 2.46 -5.67
C ASN A 8 7.96 1.87 -4.29
N LEU A 9 6.99 1.29 -3.57
CA LEU A 9 7.30 0.51 -2.38
C LEU A 9 8.13 -0.72 -2.76
N VAL A 10 9.32 -0.81 -2.18
CA VAL A 10 10.27 -1.88 -2.47
C VAL A 10 10.98 -2.31 -1.20
N ILE A 11 11.15 -3.61 -1.06
CA ILE A 11 12.02 -4.23 -0.06
C ILE A 11 13.20 -4.84 -0.80
N ASP A 12 14.41 -4.55 -0.33
CA ASP A 12 15.63 -5.20 -0.81
C ASP A 12 15.45 -6.73 -0.77
N ARG A 13 15.86 -7.39 -1.85
CA ARG A 13 15.70 -8.83 -2.04
C ARG A 13 16.24 -9.63 -0.85
N LYS A 14 17.36 -9.22 -0.23
CA LYS A 14 17.97 -9.93 0.90
C LYS A 14 17.12 -9.93 2.17
N TYR A 15 16.19 -8.97 2.28
CA TYR A 15 15.34 -8.79 3.47
C TYR A 15 13.89 -9.24 3.23
N ARG A 16 13.55 -9.72 2.03
CA ARG A 16 12.18 -10.20 1.74
C ARG A 16 11.83 -11.44 2.55
N LYS A 17 10.52 -11.70 2.67
CA LYS A 17 9.93 -12.83 3.43
C LYS A 17 10.13 -12.76 4.95
N ASN A 18 10.62 -11.64 5.48
CA ASN A 18 10.77 -11.38 6.93
C ASN A 18 9.69 -10.43 7.49
N GLY A 19 8.58 -10.22 6.77
CA GLY A 19 7.49 -9.36 7.23
C GLY A 19 7.65 -7.85 6.95
N TYR A 20 8.84 -7.36 6.58
CA TYR A 20 9.08 -5.92 6.37
C TYR A 20 8.15 -5.23 5.38
N GLY A 21 7.66 -5.94 4.35
CA GLY A 21 6.67 -5.37 3.42
C GLY A 21 5.36 -5.00 4.11
N ARG A 22 4.88 -5.84 5.03
CA ARG A 22 3.68 -5.58 5.84
C ARG A 22 3.92 -4.41 6.77
N GLU A 23 5.05 -4.41 7.47
CA GLU A 23 5.40 -3.36 8.43
C GLU A 23 5.52 -1.99 7.76
N LEU A 24 6.16 -1.92 6.59
CA LEU A 24 6.25 -0.71 5.80
C LEU A 24 4.86 -0.17 5.39
N VAL A 25 3.95 -1.03 4.94
CA VAL A 25 2.58 -0.64 4.59
C VAL A 25 1.81 -0.14 5.81
N ASN A 26 1.92 -0.84 6.95
CA ASN A 26 1.28 -0.42 8.21
C ASN A 26 1.75 0.97 8.66
N LEU A 27 3.04 1.28 8.50
CA LEU A 27 3.58 2.61 8.83
C LEU A 27 2.95 3.70 7.94
N VAL A 28 2.82 3.44 6.64
CA VAL A 28 2.17 4.36 5.69
C VAL A 28 0.70 4.56 6.02
N GLU A 29 -0.02 3.49 6.37
CA GLU A 29 -1.43 3.54 6.77
C GLU A 29 -1.63 4.35 8.05
N ASN A 30 -0.82 4.08 9.07
CA ASN A 30 -0.90 4.79 10.34
C ASN A 30 -0.58 6.29 10.17
N PHE A 31 0.47 6.62 9.42
CA PHE A 31 0.80 8.00 9.10
C PHE A 31 -0.35 8.70 8.36
N SER A 32 -0.90 8.05 7.33
CA SER A 32 -2.02 8.59 6.57
C SER A 32 -3.23 8.85 7.47
N ARG A 33 -3.56 7.92 8.38
CA ARG A 33 -4.66 8.09 9.35
C ARG A 33 -4.44 9.28 10.28
N ILE A 34 -3.23 9.46 10.80
CA ILE A 34 -2.87 10.61 11.65
C ILE A 34 -3.06 11.93 10.89
N MET A 35 -2.77 11.93 9.59
CA MET A 35 -2.96 13.09 8.70
C MET A 35 -4.41 13.30 8.24
N GLY A 36 -5.38 12.52 8.75
CA GLY A 36 -6.79 12.60 8.34
C GLY A 36 -7.07 12.08 6.93
N ILE A 37 -6.15 11.31 6.34
CA ILE A 37 -6.32 10.66 5.04
C ILE A 37 -7.07 9.35 5.25
N ASN A 38 -8.19 9.20 4.54
CA ASN A 38 -9.10 8.06 4.71
C ASN A 38 -9.11 7.10 3.52
N LYS A 39 -8.36 7.39 2.45
CA LYS A 39 -8.17 6.51 1.30
C LYS A 39 -6.71 6.46 0.88
N ILE A 40 -6.17 5.25 0.73
CA ILE A 40 -4.82 5.02 0.20
C ILE A 40 -4.95 4.27 -1.10
N ILE A 41 -4.33 4.80 -2.13
CA ILE A 41 -4.29 4.21 -3.46
C ILE A 41 -2.86 3.76 -3.72
N ILE A 42 -2.71 2.49 -4.06
CA ILE A 42 -1.41 1.89 -4.38
C ILE A 42 -1.36 1.66 -5.87
N SER A 43 -0.40 2.29 -6.53
CA SER A 43 -0.10 2.01 -7.94
C SER A 43 0.98 0.92 -7.98
N ALA A 44 0.56 -0.30 -8.28
CA ALA A 44 1.44 -1.46 -8.37
C ALA A 44 1.07 -2.36 -9.55
N ASN A 45 2.06 -2.71 -10.38
CA ASN A 45 1.88 -3.62 -11.52
C ASN A 45 2.15 -5.09 -11.14
N THR A 46 2.57 -5.35 -9.90
CA THR A 46 2.99 -6.67 -9.41
C THR A 46 2.52 -6.89 -7.98
N ASN A 47 2.67 -8.11 -7.46
CA ASN A 47 2.36 -8.48 -6.07
C ASN A 47 0.88 -8.36 -5.69
N ARG A 48 -0.04 -8.57 -6.65
CA ARG A 48 -1.51 -8.54 -6.42
C ARG A 48 -1.93 -9.33 -5.18
N LYS A 49 -1.46 -10.57 -5.02
CA LYS A 49 -1.78 -11.43 -3.86
C LYS A 49 -1.34 -10.82 -2.53
N PHE A 50 -0.21 -10.11 -2.51
CA PHE A 50 0.25 -9.44 -1.30
C PHE A 50 -0.70 -8.28 -0.94
N TRP A 51 -1.09 -7.47 -1.92
CA TRP A 51 -2.04 -6.37 -1.71
C TRP A 51 -3.42 -6.85 -1.27
N GLU A 52 -3.95 -7.90 -1.90
CA GLU A 52 -5.21 -8.54 -1.50
C GLU A 52 -5.12 -9.07 -0.06
N HIS A 53 -4.01 -9.70 0.31
CA HIS A 53 -3.78 -10.19 1.67
C HIS A 53 -3.64 -9.05 2.71
N MET A 54 -3.25 -7.85 2.26
CA MET A 54 -3.22 -6.64 3.08
C MET A 54 -4.58 -5.92 3.13
N GLY A 55 -5.61 -6.42 2.45
CA GLY A 55 -6.95 -5.83 2.43
C GLY A 55 -7.16 -4.79 1.33
N TYR A 56 -6.21 -4.61 0.43
CA TYR A 56 -6.37 -3.76 -0.76
C TYR A 56 -7.11 -4.53 -1.84
N PHE A 57 -8.00 -3.83 -2.55
CA PHE A 57 -8.75 -4.37 -3.67
C PHE A 57 -8.57 -3.47 -4.89
N ASN A 58 -8.70 -4.06 -6.09
CA ASN A 58 -8.71 -3.28 -7.32
C ASN A 58 -9.97 -2.42 -7.35
N ASP A 59 -9.79 -1.10 -7.31
CA ASP A 59 -10.85 -0.13 -7.56
C ASP A 59 -10.69 0.38 -8.99
N GLU A 60 -11.34 -0.30 -9.95
CA GLU A 60 -11.31 0.03 -11.39
C GLU A 60 -11.87 1.44 -11.70
N LYS A 61 -12.44 2.12 -10.69
CA LYS A 61 -13.07 3.44 -10.84
C LYS A 61 -12.14 4.63 -10.58
N ILE A 62 -10.88 4.42 -10.20
CA ILE A 62 -9.96 5.53 -9.83
C ILE A 62 -9.05 5.98 -10.99
N LEU A 63 -8.93 5.17 -12.05
CA LEU A 63 -8.08 5.49 -13.22
C LEU A 63 -8.86 6.04 -14.43
N LYS A 64 -10.08 6.56 -14.21
CA LYS A 64 -10.85 7.30 -15.22
C LYS A 64 -11.03 8.75 -14.80
#